data_AF-A0A2V7QGJ3-F1
#
_entry.id   AF-A0A2V7QGJ3-F1
#
_cell.length_a   1.000
_cell.length_b   1.000
_cell.length_c   1.000
_cell.angle_alpha   90.00
_cell.angle_beta   90.00
_cell.angle_gamma   90.00
#
_symmetry.space_group_name_H-M   'P 1'
#
loop_
_entity.id
_entity.type
_entity.pdbx_description
1 polymer ?
#
loop_
_entity_poly.entity_id
_entity_poly.type
_entity_poly.pdbx_seq_one_letter_code
_entity_poly.pdbx_strand_id
1 'polypeptide(L)'
;MTRSSKDTLRFEAPVRAYRCTRPRGQIVGGLLLQGVNDGNGIVVWLRTPDSITLGAWPLLQRGDTLSPRGATLGVRFMIGDAAHGAPLDSGTVWVTRADSAVALAARGTGTEALTSTHMTVEATFDAVRIGTDTVSCRSQL
;
A
#
# COMPACT_ATOMS: atom_id res chain seq x y z
N MET A 1 -5.91 19.03 -26.93
CA MET A 1 -6.53 19.02 -25.59
C MET A 1 -5.70 18.10 -24.69
N THR A 2 -4.83 18.66 -23.87
CA THR A 2 -3.99 17.93 -22.91
C THR A 2 -4.66 18.00 -21.54
N ARG A 3 -5.25 16.89 -21.09
CA ARG A 3 -5.88 16.76 -19.77
C ARG A 3 -4.76 16.85 -18.72
N SER A 4 -4.76 17.94 -17.94
CA SER A 4 -3.76 18.15 -16.88
C SER A 4 -3.88 17.05 -15.83
N SER A 5 -2.72 16.55 -15.38
CA SER A 5 -2.48 15.53 -14.35
C SER A 5 -2.92 15.98 -12.94
N LYS A 6 -4.19 16.39 -12.76
CA LYS A 6 -4.68 16.91 -11.48
C LYS A 6 -5.03 15.84 -10.44
N ASP A 7 -5.26 14.59 -10.88
CA ASP A 7 -5.79 13.53 -10.01
C ASP A 7 -4.74 12.47 -9.62
N THR A 8 -3.46 12.72 -9.89
CA THR A 8 -2.37 11.81 -9.54
C THR A 8 -1.71 12.25 -8.24
N LEU A 9 -1.92 11.47 -7.17
CA LEU A 9 -1.23 11.64 -5.90
C LEU A 9 0.10 10.89 -5.94
N ARG A 10 1.19 11.62 -5.67
CA ARG A 10 2.54 11.05 -5.55
C ARG A 10 2.94 11.00 -4.10
N PHE A 11 3.31 9.81 -3.63
CA PHE A 11 3.74 9.61 -2.25
C PHE A 11 5.25 9.47 -2.16
N GLU A 12 5.86 10.51 -1.59
CA GLU A 12 7.26 10.56 -1.19
C GLU A 12 7.27 10.79 0.33
N ALA A 13 7.07 9.73 1.09
CA ALA A 13 7.09 9.77 2.55
C ALA A 13 8.17 8.80 3.06
N PRO A 14 8.87 9.09 4.16
CA PRO A 14 9.67 8.10 4.86
C PRO A 14 8.80 6.90 5.23
N VAL A 15 9.15 5.73 4.72
CA VAL A 15 8.40 4.49 4.93
C VAL A 15 9.13 3.57 5.87
N ARG A 16 8.37 2.92 6.75
CA ARG A 16 8.84 1.81 7.57
C ARG A 16 8.21 0.52 7.08
N ALA A 17 8.99 -0.56 7.06
CA ALA A 17 8.52 -1.89 6.67
C ALA A 17 8.56 -2.84 7.87
N TYR A 18 7.51 -3.64 8.04
CA TYR A 18 7.36 -4.59 9.13
C TYR A 18 6.85 -5.92 8.61
N ARG A 19 7.36 -7.02 9.17
CA ARG A 19 6.66 -8.30 9.04
C ARG A 19 5.34 -8.18 9.78
N CYS A 20 4.27 -8.70 9.20
CA CYS A 20 2.97 -8.68 9.84
C CYS A 20 2.36 -10.08 9.89
N THR A 21 1.60 -10.33 10.95
CA THR A 21 0.79 -11.55 11.10
C THR A 21 -0.66 -11.18 11.38
N ARG A 22 -1.59 -12.07 11.02
CA ARG A 22 -3.00 -11.94 11.41
C ARG A 22 -3.27 -12.70 12.71
N PRO A 23 -4.35 -12.35 13.44
CA PRO A 23 -4.78 -13.11 14.61
C PRO A 23 -4.94 -14.60 14.30
N ARG A 24 -4.65 -15.46 15.29
CA ARG A 24 -4.68 -16.93 15.19
C ARG A 24 -5.94 -17.42 14.47
N GLY A 25 -5.76 -18.22 13.42
CA GLY A 25 -6.84 -18.79 12.60
C GLY A 25 -6.95 -18.24 11.17
N GLN A 26 -6.19 -17.19 10.83
CA GLN A 26 -6.08 -16.70 9.45
C GLN A 26 -4.64 -16.91 8.96
N ILE A 27 -4.50 -17.70 7.89
CA ILE A 27 -3.23 -18.32 7.47
C ILE A 27 -2.24 -17.31 6.85
N VAL A 28 -2.68 -16.13 6.45
CA VAL A 28 -1.87 -15.27 5.58
C VAL A 28 -1.37 -14.01 6.31
N GLY A 29 -0.06 -14.01 6.61
CA GLY A 29 0.70 -12.84 7.06
C GLY A 29 1.16 -11.97 5.89
N GLY A 30 2.22 -11.20 6.10
CA GLY A 30 2.82 -10.46 4.99
C GLY A 30 3.87 -9.44 5.39
N LEU A 31 4.10 -8.51 4.47
CA LEU A 31 4.91 -7.32 4.70
C LEU A 31 4.02 -6.08 4.67
N LEU A 32 4.08 -5.29 5.72
CA LEU A 32 3.39 -4.03 5.86
C LEU A 32 4.38 -2.88 5.72
N LEU A 33 4.17 -2.02 4.74
CA LEU A 33 4.87 -0.75 4.57
C LEU A 33 3.92 0.38 4.95
N GLN A 34 4.38 1.29 5.82
CA GLN A 34 3.62 2.45 6.25
C GLN A 34 4.50 3.70 6.18
N GLY A 35 3.99 4.74 5.53
CA GLY A 35 4.61 6.06 5.49
C GLY A 35 3.60 7.12 5.85
N VAL A 36 4.03 8.12 6.62
CA VAL A 36 3.23 9.31 6.93
C VAL A 36 4.12 10.53 6.80
N ASN A 37 3.65 11.55 6.08
CA ASN A 37 4.30 12.84 5.98
C ASN A 37 3.26 13.96 5.88
N ASP A 38 3.33 14.95 6.77
CA ASP A 38 2.45 16.13 6.77
C ASP A 38 0.94 15.81 6.65
N GLY A 39 0.49 14.78 7.37
CA GLY A 39 -0.92 14.33 7.36
C GLY A 39 -1.31 13.44 6.18
N ASN A 40 -0.46 13.32 5.16
CA ASN A 40 -0.60 12.33 4.10
C ASN A 40 -0.02 10.99 4.56
N GLY A 41 -0.73 9.90 4.30
CA GLY A 41 -0.34 8.55 4.68
C GLY A 41 -0.47 7.57 3.53
N ILE A 42 0.40 6.58 3.48
CA ILE A 42 0.31 5.46 2.55
C ILE A 42 0.55 4.17 3.30
N VAL A 43 -0.24 3.15 2.97
CA VAL A 43 -0.02 1.78 3.43
C VAL A 43 0.04 0.84 2.25
N VAL A 44 1.10 0.04 2.18
CA VAL A 44 1.21 -1.10 1.27
C VAL A 44 1.25 -2.36 2.11
N TRP A 45 0.34 -3.30 1.88
CA TRP A 45 0.39 -4.62 2.47
C TRP A 45 0.59 -5.67 1.39
N LEU A 46 1.77 -6.29 1.35
CA LEU A 46 2.05 -7.45 0.52
C LEU A 46 1.61 -8.71 1.27
N ARG A 47 0.49 -9.29 0.85
CA ARG A 47 -0.06 -10.53 1.41
C ARG A 47 0.76 -11.71 0.88
N THR A 48 1.48 -12.41 1.75
CA THR A 48 2.21 -13.62 1.38
C THR A 48 1.97 -14.76 2.39
N PRO A 49 1.81 -16.01 1.92
CA PRO A 49 1.70 -17.16 2.81
C PRO A 49 3.04 -17.55 3.46
N ASP A 50 4.17 -17.24 2.82
CA ASP A 50 5.50 -17.72 3.20
C ASP A 50 6.59 -16.64 3.08
N SER A 51 6.82 -16.13 1.87
CA SER A 51 7.94 -15.26 1.53
C SER A 51 7.58 -14.24 0.44
N ILE A 52 8.32 -13.14 0.37
CA ILE A 52 8.10 -12.10 -0.64
C ILE A 52 8.89 -12.47 -1.89
N THR A 53 8.20 -12.58 -3.02
CA THR A 53 8.80 -12.78 -4.33
C THR A 53 8.92 -11.48 -5.12
N LEU A 54 9.96 -11.38 -5.95
CA LEU A 54 10.12 -10.30 -6.90
C LEU A 54 9.04 -10.35 -8.00
N GLY A 55 8.78 -9.21 -8.63
CA GLY A 55 7.87 -9.10 -9.77
C GLY A 55 6.59 -8.33 -9.47
N ALA A 56 5.56 -8.55 -10.29
CA ALA A 56 4.29 -7.84 -10.22
C ALA A 56 3.31 -8.51 -9.25
N TRP A 57 2.69 -7.69 -8.40
CA TRP A 57 1.70 -8.06 -7.40
C TRP A 57 0.40 -7.33 -7.73
N PRO A 58 -0.66 -8.04 -8.12
CA PRO A 58 -1.94 -7.40 -8.41
C PRO A 58 -2.52 -6.77 -7.14
N LEU A 59 -3.20 -5.65 -7.29
CA LEU A 59 -3.99 -5.10 -6.20
C LEU A 59 -5.20 -5.99 -5.91
N LEU A 60 -5.37 -6.32 -4.64
CA LEU A 60 -6.50 -7.07 -4.13
C LEU A 60 -7.61 -6.11 -3.74
N GLN A 61 -8.83 -6.43 -4.14
CA GLN A 61 -10.00 -5.70 -3.68
C GLN A 61 -10.15 -5.84 -2.16
N ARG A 62 -10.73 -4.81 -1.54
CA ARG A 62 -11.08 -4.85 -0.12
C ARG A 62 -11.97 -6.06 0.14
N GLY A 63 -11.56 -6.91 1.08
CA GLY A 63 -12.33 -8.10 1.45
C GLY A 63 -12.00 -9.36 0.65
N ASP A 64 -11.08 -9.32 -0.32
CA ASP A 64 -10.60 -10.52 -0.99
C ASP A 64 -9.97 -11.48 0.05
N THR A 65 -10.57 -12.66 0.18
CA THR A 65 -10.11 -13.75 1.06
C THR A 65 -9.62 -14.98 0.29
N LEU A 66 -9.79 -14.99 -1.04
CA LEU A 66 -9.51 -16.13 -1.90
C LEU A 66 -8.08 -16.08 -2.45
N SER A 67 -7.57 -14.87 -2.71
CA SER A 67 -6.23 -14.68 -3.25
C SER A 67 -5.17 -14.95 -2.17
N PRO A 68 -4.32 -15.98 -2.34
CA PRO A 68 -3.28 -16.31 -1.36
C PRO A 68 -2.15 -15.28 -1.38
N ARG A 69 -1.94 -14.60 -2.53
CA ARG A 69 -0.95 -13.55 -2.73
C ARG A 69 -1.54 -12.33 -3.40
N GLY A 70 -0.99 -11.16 -3.11
CA GLY A 70 -1.33 -9.89 -3.75
C GLY A 70 -1.04 -8.71 -2.86
N ALA A 71 -1.30 -7.50 -3.34
CA ALA A 71 -1.03 -6.28 -2.62
C ALA A 71 -2.34 -5.57 -2.24
N THR A 72 -2.41 -5.00 -1.05
CA THR A 72 -3.46 -4.04 -0.68
C THR A 72 -2.79 -2.69 -0.50
N LEU A 73 -3.36 -1.66 -1.12
CA LEU A 73 -2.83 -0.30 -1.06
C LEU A 73 -3.92 0.65 -0.57
N GLY A 74 -3.57 1.52 0.36
CA GLY A 74 -4.46 2.55 0.87
C GLY A 74 -3.70 3.85 1.06
N VAL A 75 -4.40 4.96 0.82
CA VAL A 75 -3.85 6.30 0.99
C VAL A 75 -4.74 7.14 1.89
N ARG A 76 -4.11 8.07 2.58
CA ARG A 76 -4.70 9.19 3.27
C ARG A 76 -4.04 10.45 2.74
N PHE A 77 -4.80 11.50 2.48
CA PHE A 77 -4.27 12.77 2.00
C PHE A 77 -5.14 13.91 2.51
N MET A 78 -4.56 15.12 2.55
CA MET A 78 -5.27 16.32 3.00
C MET A 78 -5.83 17.10 1.81
N ILE A 79 -7.08 17.54 1.90
CA ILE A 79 -7.64 18.60 1.03
C ILE A 79 -7.99 19.77 1.95
N GLY A 80 -7.18 20.83 1.90
CA GLY A 80 -7.23 21.87 2.94
C GLY A 80 -6.98 21.26 4.31
N ASP A 81 -7.87 21.53 5.27
CA ASP A 81 -7.76 21.01 6.64
C ASP A 81 -8.49 19.67 6.86
N ALA A 82 -9.10 19.12 5.81
CA ALA A 82 -9.85 17.85 5.89
C ALA A 82 -8.98 16.66 5.47
N ALA A 83 -8.98 15.61 6.30
CA ALA A 83 -8.35 14.34 5.97
C ALA A 83 -9.28 13.47 5.12
N HIS A 84 -8.78 13.04 3.97
CA HIS A 84 -9.43 12.13 3.04
C HIS A 84 -8.63 10.85 2.92
N GLY A 85 -9.26 9.79 2.43
CA GLY A 85 -8.55 8.56 2.16
C GLY A 85 -9.34 7.60 1.29
N ALA A 86 -8.61 6.73 0.61
CA ALA A 86 -9.20 5.71 -0.23
C ALA A 86 -8.36 4.43 -0.22
N PRO A 87 -8.99 3.25 -0.15
CA PRO A 87 -8.35 2.04 -0.65
C PRO A 87 -8.22 2.14 -2.17
N LEU A 88 -7.15 1.58 -2.72
CA LEU A 88 -7.03 1.41 -4.17
C LEU A 88 -7.63 0.06 -4.56
N ASP A 89 -8.43 0.06 -5.61
CA ASP A 89 -9.24 -1.07 -6.05
C ASP A 89 -8.71 -1.72 -7.34
N SER A 90 -7.83 -1.04 -8.08
CA SER A 90 -7.18 -1.55 -9.27
C SER A 90 -5.74 -1.04 -9.37
N GLY A 91 -4.84 -1.86 -9.90
CA GLY A 91 -3.44 -1.50 -10.06
C GLY A 91 -2.47 -2.64 -9.84
N THR A 92 -1.21 -2.29 -9.67
CA THR A 92 -0.11 -3.24 -9.47
C THR A 92 0.97 -2.64 -8.58
N VAL A 93 1.58 -3.51 -7.77
CA VAL A 93 2.82 -3.23 -7.05
C VAL A 93 3.93 -4.07 -7.67
N TRP A 94 5.03 -3.44 -8.06
CA TRP A 94 6.23 -4.10 -8.56
C TRP A 94 7.28 -4.15 -7.47
N VAL A 95 7.64 -5.36 -7.04
CA VAL A 95 8.70 -5.59 -6.05
C VAL A 95 10.00 -5.90 -6.79
N THR A 96 11.01 -5.06 -6.59
CA THR A 96 12.33 -5.18 -7.26
C THR A 96 13.43 -5.66 -6.31
N ARG A 97 13.16 -5.63 -5.00
CA ARG A 97 14.05 -6.20 -3.97
C ARG A 97 13.23 -6.78 -2.83
N ALA A 98 13.65 -7.94 -2.31
CA ALA A 98 12.96 -8.66 -1.24
C ALA A 98 13.96 -9.49 -0.39
N ASP A 99 14.92 -8.81 0.23
CA ASP A 99 15.94 -9.43 1.10
C ASP A 99 15.79 -8.92 2.55
N SER A 100 16.84 -8.38 3.16
CA SER A 100 16.76 -7.65 4.43
C SER A 100 16.16 -6.24 4.27
N ALA A 101 15.94 -5.81 3.04
CA ALA A 101 15.20 -4.63 2.65
C ALA A 101 14.21 -4.95 1.52
N VAL A 102 13.21 -4.09 1.35
CA VAL A 102 12.26 -4.14 0.24
C VAL A 102 12.43 -2.91 -0.63
N ALA A 103 12.36 -3.08 -1.95
CA ALA A 103 12.20 -1.99 -2.89
C ALA A 103 10.97 -2.27 -3.74
N LEU A 104 10.11 -1.27 -3.90
CA LEU A 104 8.90 -1.42 -4.68
C LEU A 104 8.44 -0.12 -5.32
N ALA A 105 7.73 -0.26 -6.43
CA ALA A 105 6.93 0.80 -7.03
C ALA A 105 5.47 0.35 -7.04
N ALA A 106 4.55 1.26 -6.79
CA ALA A 106 3.12 1.00 -6.80
C ALA A 106 2.42 2.01 -7.69
N ARG A 107 1.49 1.51 -8.51
CA ARG A 107 0.54 2.34 -9.24
C ARG A 107 -0.84 1.74 -9.10
N GLY A 108 -1.79 2.55 -8.68
CA GLY A 108 -3.17 2.12 -8.58
C GLY A 108 -4.14 3.27 -8.69
N THR A 109 -5.41 2.93 -8.78
CA THR A 109 -6.51 3.87 -8.74
C THR A 109 -7.45 3.53 -7.60
N GLY A 110 -8.17 4.52 -7.13
CA GLY A 110 -9.23 4.33 -6.14
C GLY A 110 -10.21 5.47 -6.20
N THR A 111 -11.26 5.36 -5.39
CA THR A 111 -12.30 6.36 -5.28
C THR A 111 -12.44 6.77 -3.82
N GLU A 112 -12.35 8.07 -3.55
CA GLU A 112 -12.62 8.62 -2.23
C GLU A 112 -14.13 8.59 -1.97
N ALA A 113 -14.56 8.04 -0.84
CA ALA A 113 -15.96 7.72 -0.61
C ALA A 113 -16.86 8.94 -0.40
N LEU A 114 -16.36 10.01 0.22
CA LEU A 114 -17.18 11.17 0.58
C LEU A 114 -17.41 12.12 -0.59
N THR A 115 -16.41 12.28 -1.45
CA THR A 115 -16.43 13.19 -2.60
C THR A 115 -16.69 12.46 -3.91
N SER A 116 -16.64 11.12 -3.91
CA SER A 116 -16.66 10.28 -5.12
C SER A 116 -15.55 10.65 -6.11
N THR A 117 -14.45 11.24 -5.61
CA THR A 117 -13.32 11.65 -6.43
C THR A 117 -12.51 10.42 -6.83
N HIS A 118 -12.35 10.21 -8.12
CA HIS A 118 -11.41 9.23 -8.65
C HIS A 118 -9.98 9.76 -8.57
N MET A 119 -9.05 8.93 -8.11
CA MET A 119 -7.65 9.29 -8.00
C MET A 119 -6.76 8.19 -8.59
N THR A 120 -5.61 8.61 -9.12
CA THR A 120 -4.48 7.73 -9.39
C THR A 120 -3.44 7.96 -8.31
N VAL A 121 -2.81 6.90 -7.84
CA VAL A 121 -1.71 6.96 -6.86
C VAL A 121 -0.48 6.34 -7.48
N GLU A 122 0.65 7.02 -7.32
CA GLU A 122 1.98 6.52 -7.62
C GLU A 122 2.84 6.62 -6.36
N ALA A 123 3.54 5.54 -6.02
CA ALA A 123 4.47 5.51 -4.89
C ALA A 123 5.70 4.69 -5.26
N THR A 124 6.88 5.17 -4.89
CA THR A 124 8.14 4.45 -5.09
C THR A 124 8.93 4.47 -3.80
N PHE A 125 9.40 3.30 -3.38
CA PHE A 125 10.20 3.14 -2.18
C PHE A 125 11.47 2.37 -2.50
N ASP A 126 12.61 3.01 -2.25
CA ASP A 126 13.92 2.43 -2.49
C ASP A 126 14.49 1.87 -1.18
N ALA A 127 14.78 0.56 -1.20
CA ALA A 127 15.54 -0.14 -0.16
C ALA A 127 15.09 0.14 1.30
N VAL A 128 13.79 0.04 1.57
CA VAL A 128 13.21 0.16 2.92
C VAL A 128 13.64 -1.04 3.77
N ARG A 129 14.37 -0.79 4.86
CA ARG A 129 14.78 -1.83 5.81
C ARG A 129 13.55 -2.48 6.45
N ILE A 130 13.54 -3.81 6.48
CA ILE A 130 12.48 -4.57 7.14
C ILE A 130 12.82 -4.64 8.63
N GLY A 131 11.93 -4.10 9.47
CA GLY A 131 12.05 -4.18 10.92
C GLY A 131 12.05 -5.63 11.41
N THR A 132 12.69 -5.86 12.55
CA THR A 132 12.73 -7.16 13.23
C THR A 132 11.42 -7.48 13.93
N ASP A 133 10.65 -6.45 14.29
CA ASP A 133 9.38 -6.60 14.98
C ASP A 133 8.30 -7.14 14.05
N THR A 134 7.43 -7.97 14.61
CA THR A 134 6.22 -8.44 13.93
C THR A 134 5.01 -7.67 14.45
N VAL A 135 4.25 -7.07 13.54
CA VAL A 135 3.05 -6.28 13.85
C VAL A 135 1.77 -7.00 13.40
N SER A 136 0.61 -6.44 13.75
CA SER A 136 -0.66 -6.90 13.18
C SER A 136 -0.76 -6.48 11.71
N CYS A 137 -1.21 -7.37 10.83
CA CYS A 137 -1.54 -6.99 9.44
C CYS A 137 -2.80 -6.09 9.34
N ARG A 138 -3.51 -5.84 10.46
CA ARG A 138 -4.54 -4.80 10.49
C ARG A 138 -3.82 -3.45 10.50
N SER A 139 -3.72 -2.83 9.34
CA SER A 139 -3.28 -1.45 9.26
C SER A 139 -4.31 -0.51 9.88
N GLN A 140 -3.83 0.47 10.63
CA GLN A 140 -4.56 1.68 10.99
C GLN A 140 -4.00 2.79 10.09
N LEU A 141 -4.83 3.35 9.21
CA LEU A 141 -4.58 4.60 8.50
C LEU A 141 -5.55 5.65 9.03
#